data_AF-A0A166U1K0-F1
#
_entry.id   AF-A0A166U1K0-F1
#
_cell.length_a   1.000
_cell.length_b   1.000
_cell.length_c   1.000
_cell.angle_alpha   90.00
_cell.angle_beta   90.00
_cell.angle_gamma   90.00
#
_symmetry.space_group_name_H-M   'P 1'
#
loop_
_entity.id
_entity.type
_entity.pdbx_description
1 polymer ?
#
loop_
_entity_poly.entity_id
_entity_poly.type
_entity_poly.pdbx_seq_one_letter_code
_entity_poly.pdbx_strand_id
1 'polypeptide(L)'
;MKFLALAAALSVTVTEVSGHYIFQQLSVGSTKYGVYEHIRKNTNYNSPVTDLASNDLRCNVGGGSGAQTTVVNVKPGDSFTFTLDTAVYHQGPISLFLSKAPSHVQDYDGSGKWAKFKDFGPTFSNGQATWPLRLTYEHKIPTCLPNGEYLLRVQNLGIHNPWPAGVPQFYISCAQINVTGSSAPASSFAPTLSIPGAFKQTDSGYTANIYQPGFTSYEVPGGKEVMDVLVLRRFYLWKEHRLLEGWSSNRDFGFSSAIKLVMLAAVWLLSKPKPESHNTWNPIKVFGSMVPRLAAQDSSVLRALSRALYDEHTQDVPHTSLNKTGLSLGAGPFGILATATSRWAWYKWTALAARDIPGFSSDCFVNPLATPTNRKMKSFVPVLAALAAFCDLTSAHYRFTSLVVGGRNTGEYVHVRRNTNHNSPVTDVLSKDIVCNAGGLASGSATQIATVAAGSTVCSPPCAVSLSSLLLSFLHNTRVALPSHTLAQVGFAMDQAIYHDGPVTVWLSPAGSSNVTTYDGSGPWAKIWELGAQTGNGQIKFPASNQAAFNFQIPSCTPPGEYLLRIEQIGLHSASAKGGAQFYISCAQVRVTGSGGGQFSPTVRFPGAYTGNEPGILINIYYPVPTTYTIPGGPVARC
;
A
#
# COMPACT_ATOMS: atom_id res chain seq x y z
N MET A 1 15.63 26.27 54.53
CA MET A 1 16.56 26.70 53.44
C MET A 1 17.81 25.85 53.54
N LYS A 2 18.43 25.35 52.47
CA LYS A 2 18.24 25.58 51.02
C LYS A 2 17.92 24.26 50.30
N PHE A 3 17.27 24.32 49.13
CA PHE A 3 17.04 23.15 48.27
C PHE A 3 18.29 22.88 47.41
N LEU A 4 18.59 21.59 47.19
CA LEU A 4 19.42 21.14 46.07
C LEU A 4 18.47 20.62 44.98
N ALA A 5 18.24 21.44 43.95
CA ALA A 5 17.40 21.07 42.83
C ALA A 5 18.22 20.28 41.80
N LEU A 6 17.93 18.98 41.65
CA LEU A 6 18.48 18.19 40.56
C LEU A 6 17.67 18.48 39.29
N ALA A 7 18.24 19.26 38.37
CA ALA A 7 17.58 19.60 37.11
C ALA A 7 17.59 18.39 36.16
N ALA A 8 16.47 17.67 36.08
CA ALA A 8 16.27 16.63 35.10
C ALA A 8 16.15 17.25 33.70
N ALA A 9 17.15 17.05 32.84
CA ALA A 9 17.12 17.50 31.46
C ALA A 9 16.10 16.68 30.66
N LEU A 10 14.89 17.22 30.47
CA LEU A 10 13.84 16.59 29.68
C LEU A 10 14.17 16.72 28.18
N SER A 11 14.95 15.76 27.66
CA SER A 11 15.26 15.66 26.24
C SER A 11 13.99 15.27 25.47
N VAL A 12 13.31 16.26 24.88
CA VAL A 12 12.14 16.05 24.02
C VAL A 12 12.58 15.36 22.74
N THR A 13 12.37 14.05 22.66
CA THR A 13 12.58 13.28 21.43
C THR A 13 11.49 13.64 20.42
N VAL A 14 11.85 14.47 19.43
CA VAL A 14 11.00 14.71 18.26
C VAL A 14 10.88 13.39 17.50
N THR A 15 9.67 12.83 17.43
CA THR A 15 9.42 11.60 16.68
C THR A 15 9.31 11.92 15.19
N GLU A 16 10.36 11.63 14.42
CA GLU A 16 10.35 11.75 12.96
C GLU A 16 9.24 10.89 12.35
N VAL A 17 8.29 11.52 11.67
CA VAL A 17 7.20 10.82 10.97
C VAL A 17 7.73 10.37 9.60
N SER A 18 8.51 9.29 9.58
CA SER A 18 9.02 8.70 8.33
C SER A 18 7.87 8.38 7.38
N GLY A 19 7.96 8.90 6.16
CA GLY A 19 6.95 8.73 5.12
C GLY A 19 6.94 7.36 4.45
N HIS A 20 7.80 6.42 4.85
CA HIS A 20 7.85 5.06 4.29
C HIS A 20 8.36 4.06 5.37
N TYR A 21 8.07 2.76 5.22
CA TYR A 21 8.34 1.72 6.24
C TYR A 21 8.75 0.35 5.66
N ILE A 22 9.41 -0.48 6.48
CA ILE A 22 9.97 -1.79 6.13
C ILE A 22 9.60 -2.85 7.18
N PHE A 23 9.14 -4.04 6.77
CA PHE A 23 8.88 -5.18 7.66
C PHE A 23 10.18 -5.90 8.03
N GLN A 24 11.05 -5.22 8.80
CA GLN A 24 12.45 -5.59 8.96
C GLN A 24 12.77 -6.63 10.06
N GLN A 25 11.82 -6.99 10.92
CA GLN A 25 12.09 -7.84 12.09
C GLN A 25 11.00 -8.89 12.34
N LEU A 26 11.41 -10.11 12.71
CA LEU A 26 10.52 -11.25 12.99
C LEU A 26 10.53 -11.60 14.49
N SER A 27 9.39 -12.03 15.01
CA SER A 27 9.29 -12.80 16.25
C SER A 27 8.63 -14.17 15.98
N VAL A 28 8.99 -15.19 16.76
CA VAL A 28 8.27 -16.49 16.83
C VAL A 28 8.03 -16.82 18.31
N GLY A 29 6.77 -17.07 18.67
CA GLY A 29 6.36 -17.18 20.07
C GLY A 29 6.70 -15.91 20.85
N SER A 30 7.42 -16.07 21.97
CA SER A 30 7.96 -14.95 22.76
C SER A 30 9.35 -14.47 22.29
N THR A 31 10.00 -15.17 21.37
CA THR A 31 11.36 -14.84 20.89
C THR A 31 11.28 -13.77 19.82
N LYS A 32 11.92 -12.62 20.06
CA LYS A 32 12.09 -11.53 19.08
C LYS A 32 13.52 -11.56 18.55
N TYR A 33 13.67 -11.76 17.25
CA TYR A 33 14.96 -11.95 16.58
C TYR A 33 15.58 -10.62 16.15
N GLY A 34 16.82 -10.67 15.67
CA GLY A 34 17.54 -9.53 15.09
C GLY A 34 16.84 -8.95 13.85
N VAL A 35 17.11 -7.67 13.60
CA VAL A 35 16.66 -6.98 12.38
C VAL A 35 17.36 -7.61 11.17
N TYR A 36 16.58 -8.07 10.19
CA TYR A 36 16.99 -8.90 9.04
C TYR A 36 17.66 -10.25 9.36
N GLU A 37 17.58 -10.77 10.60
CA GLU A 37 18.19 -12.07 10.95
C GLU A 37 17.53 -13.22 10.15
N HIS A 38 16.20 -13.30 10.22
CA HIS A 38 15.39 -14.28 9.48
C HIS A 38 14.60 -13.66 8.32
N ILE A 39 14.74 -12.36 8.07
CA ILE A 39 14.06 -11.63 7.00
C ILE A 39 15.08 -11.17 5.97
N ARG A 40 14.81 -11.44 4.70
CA ARG A 40 15.67 -10.99 3.59
C ARG A 40 15.74 -9.47 3.56
N LYS A 41 16.94 -8.92 3.72
CA LYS A 41 17.19 -7.48 3.62
C LYS A 41 17.06 -7.03 2.18
N ASN A 42 16.20 -6.03 1.95
CA ASN A 42 15.94 -5.46 0.64
C ASN A 42 16.88 -4.28 0.32
N THR A 43 17.09 -4.03 -0.96
CA THR A 43 18.03 -3.04 -1.51
C THR A 43 17.34 -1.84 -2.17
N ASN A 44 16.14 -1.48 -1.70
CA ASN A 44 15.41 -0.23 -1.99
C ASN A 44 14.93 0.52 -0.72
N TYR A 45 15.52 0.25 0.45
CA TYR A 45 15.14 0.82 1.76
C TYR A 45 13.64 0.66 2.03
N ASN A 46 12.95 1.79 2.11
CA ASN A 46 11.54 1.93 2.39
C ASN A 46 10.76 2.30 1.13
N SER A 47 11.42 2.50 -0.03
CA SER A 47 10.74 2.73 -1.30
C SER A 47 9.98 1.47 -1.75
N PRO A 48 8.75 1.61 -2.29
CA PRO A 48 7.91 0.48 -2.65
C PRO A 48 8.26 -0.12 -4.02
N VAL A 49 7.86 -1.37 -4.24
CA VAL A 49 7.72 -1.92 -5.60
C VAL A 49 6.38 -1.45 -6.19
N THR A 50 6.36 -1.02 -7.44
CA THR A 50 5.15 -0.55 -8.14
C THR A 50 4.84 -1.33 -9.42
N ASP A 51 5.87 -1.87 -10.09
CA ASP A 51 5.70 -2.68 -11.29
C ASP A 51 5.06 -4.05 -10.98
N LEU A 52 4.00 -4.37 -11.72
CA LEU A 52 3.27 -5.64 -11.63
C LEU A 52 3.95 -6.81 -12.36
N ALA A 53 4.92 -6.51 -13.23
CA ALA A 53 5.72 -7.51 -13.95
C ALA A 53 7.03 -7.89 -13.24
N SER A 54 7.51 -7.11 -12.27
CA SER A 54 8.79 -7.38 -11.61
C SER A 54 8.76 -8.60 -10.69
N ASN A 55 9.86 -9.35 -10.70
CA ASN A 55 10.14 -10.41 -9.72
C ASN A 55 10.32 -9.86 -8.29
N ASP A 56 10.64 -8.58 -8.13
CA ASP A 56 10.76 -7.92 -6.82
C ASP A 56 9.44 -7.93 -6.05
N LEU A 57 8.28 -8.10 -6.72
CA LEU A 57 7.02 -8.32 -6.03
C LEU A 57 7.03 -9.54 -5.10
N ARG A 58 7.94 -10.50 -5.28
CA ARG A 58 8.04 -11.67 -4.41
C ARG A 58 8.54 -11.28 -3.02
N CYS A 59 9.73 -10.70 -2.93
CA CYS A 59 10.44 -10.50 -1.67
C CYS A 59 11.09 -9.11 -1.52
N ASN A 60 10.63 -8.14 -2.32
CA ASN A 60 11.18 -6.80 -2.49
C ASN A 60 12.54 -6.80 -3.24
N VAL A 61 12.97 -5.62 -3.69
CA VAL A 61 14.21 -5.45 -4.48
C VAL A 61 15.40 -5.99 -3.69
N GLY A 62 16.27 -6.78 -4.31
CA GLY A 62 17.40 -7.45 -3.66
C GLY A 62 17.04 -8.68 -2.81
N GLY A 63 15.77 -8.81 -2.37
CA GLY A 63 15.27 -9.97 -1.62
C GLY A 63 15.13 -11.27 -2.43
N GLY A 64 15.66 -11.32 -3.64
CA GLY A 64 15.67 -12.51 -4.50
C GLY A 64 16.56 -13.64 -3.98
N SER A 65 17.66 -13.33 -3.28
CA SER A 65 18.52 -14.33 -2.63
C SER A 65 18.29 -14.40 -1.12
N GLY A 66 18.46 -15.58 -0.55
CA GLY A 66 18.37 -15.83 0.89
C GLY A 66 19.70 -16.19 1.56
N ALA A 67 20.81 -16.20 0.81
CA ALA A 67 22.11 -16.71 1.27
C ALA A 67 22.73 -15.94 2.46
N GLN A 68 22.32 -14.69 2.69
CA GLN A 68 22.76 -13.85 3.81
C GLN A 68 21.71 -13.73 4.93
N THR A 69 20.67 -14.56 4.91
CA THR A 69 19.58 -14.59 5.88
C THR A 69 19.50 -15.99 6.49
N THR A 70 19.36 -16.10 7.80
CA THR A 70 19.26 -17.40 8.48
C THR A 70 17.82 -17.94 8.40
N VAL A 71 17.61 -19.21 8.75
CA VAL A 71 16.31 -19.88 8.68
C VAL A 71 15.82 -20.22 10.08
N VAL A 72 14.61 -19.78 10.46
CA VAL A 72 14.05 -20.09 11.78
C VAL A 72 13.21 -21.38 11.76
N ASN A 73 13.49 -22.30 12.68
CA ASN A 73 12.65 -23.48 12.88
C ASN A 73 11.33 -23.08 13.57
N VAL A 74 10.20 -23.47 12.98
CA VAL A 74 8.85 -23.23 13.50
C VAL A 74 8.03 -24.52 13.49
N LYS A 75 6.96 -24.57 14.27
CA LYS A 75 5.96 -25.65 14.26
C LYS A 75 4.62 -25.16 13.70
N PRO A 76 3.80 -26.03 13.11
CA PRO A 76 2.44 -25.68 12.73
C PRO A 76 1.65 -25.20 13.96
N GLY A 77 1.00 -24.04 13.86
CA GLY A 77 0.25 -23.41 14.95
C GLY A 77 1.03 -22.44 15.83
N ASP A 78 2.36 -22.32 15.70
CA ASP A 78 3.16 -21.29 16.40
C ASP A 78 2.70 -19.86 15.99
N SER A 79 2.72 -18.90 16.93
CA SER A 79 2.55 -17.48 16.59
C SER A 79 3.84 -16.92 16.01
N PHE A 80 3.73 -16.04 15.02
CA PHE A 80 4.81 -15.22 14.50
C PHE A 80 4.33 -13.77 14.35
N THR A 81 5.27 -12.82 14.45
CA THR A 81 4.97 -11.39 14.29
C THR A 81 5.99 -10.73 13.38
N PHE A 82 5.51 -10.11 12.30
CA PHE A 82 6.31 -9.11 11.58
C PHE A 82 6.24 -7.78 12.32
N THR A 83 7.41 -7.19 12.56
CA THR A 83 7.59 -5.87 13.18
C THR A 83 8.29 -4.96 12.18
N LEU A 84 7.80 -3.72 12.07
CA LEU A 84 8.35 -2.71 11.17
C LEU A 84 9.35 -1.78 11.89
N ASP A 85 10.04 -0.95 11.12
CA ASP A 85 10.82 0.21 11.58
C ASP A 85 9.92 1.33 12.14
N THR A 86 8.86 1.69 11.42
CA THR A 86 7.79 2.59 11.85
C THR A 86 6.42 2.00 11.54
N ALA A 87 5.34 2.57 12.08
CA ALA A 87 4.00 2.07 11.84
C ALA A 87 3.60 2.22 10.36
N VAL A 88 3.00 1.17 9.79
CA VAL A 88 2.29 1.24 8.51
C VAL A 88 1.27 2.36 8.59
N TYR A 89 1.34 3.33 7.68
CA TYR A 89 0.41 4.47 7.65
C TYR A 89 -0.25 4.71 6.27
N HIS A 90 0.30 4.18 5.17
CA HIS A 90 -0.41 4.22 3.89
C HIS A 90 -1.65 3.34 3.95
N GLN A 91 -2.79 3.92 3.59
CA GLN A 91 -4.07 3.21 3.57
C GLN A 91 -4.05 2.09 2.53
N GLY A 92 -4.32 0.86 2.97
CA GLY A 92 -4.25 -0.34 2.16
C GLY A 92 -4.17 -1.62 3.00
N PRO A 93 -4.45 -2.80 2.42
CA PRO A 93 -4.45 -4.07 3.15
C PRO A 93 -3.02 -4.52 3.50
N ILE A 94 -2.88 -5.24 4.60
CA ILE A 94 -1.74 -6.15 4.80
C ILE A 94 -2.15 -7.54 4.32
N SER A 95 -1.25 -8.25 3.64
CA SER A 95 -1.48 -9.63 3.21
C SER A 95 -0.27 -10.52 3.50
N LEU A 96 -0.53 -11.74 3.98
CA LEU A 96 0.46 -12.77 4.31
C LEU A 96 0.35 -13.95 3.35
N PHE A 97 1.49 -14.38 2.82
CA PHE A 97 1.61 -15.47 1.85
C PHE A 97 2.71 -16.45 2.25
N LEU A 98 2.57 -17.71 1.81
CA LEU A 98 3.59 -18.74 1.94
C LEU A 98 3.93 -19.33 0.56
N SER A 99 5.21 -19.62 0.34
CA SER A 99 5.67 -20.45 -0.78
C SER A 99 6.71 -21.44 -0.29
N LYS A 100 6.55 -22.71 -0.70
CA LYS A 100 7.45 -23.79 -0.31
C LYS A 100 8.71 -23.77 -1.17
N ALA A 101 9.89 -23.86 -0.54
CA ALA A 101 11.13 -24.05 -1.28
C ALA A 101 11.18 -25.47 -1.87
N PRO A 102 11.69 -25.65 -3.11
CA PRO A 102 11.88 -26.99 -3.69
C PRO A 102 13.05 -27.75 -3.04
N SER A 103 14.01 -27.00 -2.49
CA SER A 103 15.15 -27.47 -1.69
C SER A 103 15.34 -26.52 -0.50
N HIS A 104 16.50 -25.88 -0.35
CA HIS A 104 16.73 -24.88 0.68
C HIS A 104 16.11 -23.54 0.31
N VAL A 105 15.57 -22.83 1.30
CA VAL A 105 14.98 -21.50 1.11
C VAL A 105 16.04 -20.44 0.81
N GLN A 106 17.30 -20.65 1.22
CA GLN A 106 18.38 -19.69 0.97
C GLN A 106 18.69 -19.52 -0.53
N ASP A 107 18.56 -20.60 -1.32
CA ASP A 107 18.75 -20.59 -2.78
C ASP A 107 17.47 -20.24 -3.56
N TYR A 108 16.31 -20.21 -2.87
CA TYR A 108 15.00 -20.12 -3.52
C TYR A 108 14.56 -18.67 -3.75
N ASP A 109 14.35 -18.29 -5.00
CA ASP A 109 13.95 -16.93 -5.44
C ASP A 109 12.44 -16.65 -5.34
N GLY A 110 11.63 -17.61 -4.87
CA GLY A 110 10.17 -17.49 -4.83
C GLY A 110 9.47 -17.69 -6.17
N SER A 111 10.14 -18.24 -7.18
CA SER A 111 9.59 -18.52 -8.52
C SER A 111 8.49 -19.58 -8.58
N GLY A 112 8.38 -20.40 -7.54
CA GLY A 112 7.34 -21.41 -7.40
C GLY A 112 5.98 -20.82 -7.02
N LYS A 113 5.12 -21.67 -6.45
CA LYS A 113 3.73 -21.32 -6.18
C LYS A 113 3.52 -20.74 -4.79
N TRP A 114 2.61 -19.78 -4.71
CA TRP A 114 2.26 -19.04 -3.50
C TRP A 114 0.81 -19.34 -3.05
N ALA A 115 0.60 -19.33 -1.74
CA ALA A 115 -0.71 -19.37 -1.10
C ALA A 115 -0.89 -18.12 -0.22
N LYS A 116 -1.94 -17.33 -0.45
CA LYS A 116 -2.36 -16.27 0.48
C LYS A 116 -3.14 -16.92 1.62
N PHE A 117 -2.79 -16.63 2.88
CA PHE A 117 -3.43 -17.26 4.04
C PHE A 117 -3.96 -16.28 5.08
N LYS A 118 -3.63 -14.98 4.97
CA LYS A 118 -4.26 -13.94 5.78
C LYS A 118 -4.24 -12.58 5.11
N ASP A 119 -5.37 -11.89 5.12
CA ASP A 119 -5.53 -10.47 4.86
C ASP A 119 -5.93 -9.70 6.12
N PHE A 120 -5.33 -8.54 6.35
CA PHE A 120 -5.80 -7.52 7.29
C PHE A 120 -6.38 -6.36 6.47
N GLY A 121 -7.59 -6.57 5.96
CA GLY A 121 -8.36 -5.57 5.22
C GLY A 121 -8.99 -4.50 6.13
N PRO A 122 -9.74 -3.55 5.54
CA PRO A 122 -10.38 -2.46 6.29
C PRO A 122 -11.63 -2.94 7.03
N THR A 123 -11.97 -2.26 8.12
CA THR A 123 -13.29 -2.38 8.76
C THR A 123 -14.14 -1.16 8.42
N PHE A 124 -15.35 -1.37 7.92
CA PHE A 124 -16.28 -0.30 7.58
C PHE A 124 -17.20 0.07 8.75
N SER A 125 -17.36 1.36 9.01
CA SER A 125 -18.30 1.90 10.00
C SER A 125 -18.76 3.30 9.56
N ASN A 126 -20.06 3.60 9.67
CA ASN A 126 -20.66 4.90 9.32
C ASN A 126 -20.25 5.44 7.92
N GLY A 127 -20.04 4.55 6.94
CA GLY A 127 -19.61 4.92 5.59
C GLY A 127 -18.12 5.24 5.43
N GLN A 128 -17.29 5.01 6.45
CA GLN A 128 -15.84 5.20 6.42
C GLN A 128 -15.09 3.85 6.56
N ALA A 129 -13.92 3.76 5.93
CA ALA A 129 -13.02 2.62 6.00
C ALA A 129 -11.87 2.87 7.00
N THR A 130 -11.81 2.09 8.08
CA THR A 130 -10.67 2.09 9.01
C THR A 130 -9.71 0.97 8.65
N TRP A 131 -8.48 1.33 8.29
CA TRP A 131 -7.41 0.37 7.96
C TRP A 131 -6.64 -0.04 9.23
N PRO A 132 -6.16 -1.29 9.35
CA PRO A 132 -5.40 -1.77 10.50
C PRO A 132 -3.93 -1.33 10.41
N LEU A 133 -3.70 -0.03 10.45
CA LEU A 133 -2.39 0.66 10.37
C LEU A 133 -1.62 0.48 11.70
N ARG A 134 -0.47 -0.21 11.69
CA ARG A 134 0.24 -0.70 12.89
C ARG A 134 1.75 -0.85 12.68
N LEU A 135 2.50 -0.91 13.79
CA LEU A 135 3.92 -1.30 13.85
C LEU A 135 4.14 -2.83 13.79
N THR A 136 3.11 -3.62 14.10
CA THR A 136 3.22 -5.09 14.20
C THR A 136 2.01 -5.83 13.61
N TYR A 137 2.28 -6.97 12.99
CA TYR A 137 1.30 -7.88 12.42
C TYR A 137 1.59 -9.32 12.84
N GLU A 138 0.78 -9.81 13.78
CA GLU A 138 0.85 -11.17 14.31
C GLU A 138 -0.12 -12.11 13.58
N HIS A 139 0.35 -13.31 13.25
CA HIS A 139 -0.53 -14.43 12.91
C HIS A 139 0.07 -15.78 13.33
N LYS A 140 -0.63 -16.88 13.07
CA LYS A 140 -0.14 -18.24 13.31
C LYS A 140 0.35 -18.90 12.02
N ILE A 141 1.36 -19.75 12.13
CA ILE A 141 1.74 -20.71 11.09
C ILE A 141 0.53 -21.66 10.88
N PRO A 142 -0.01 -21.82 9.66
CA PRO A 142 -1.16 -22.71 9.42
C PRO A 142 -0.87 -24.15 9.87
N THR A 143 -1.84 -24.82 10.50
CA THR A 143 -1.60 -26.16 11.09
C THR A 143 -1.46 -27.25 10.02
N CYS A 144 -2.00 -27.00 8.83
CA CYS A 144 -1.99 -27.87 7.67
C CYS A 144 -0.69 -27.83 6.82
N LEU A 145 0.38 -27.13 7.24
CA LEU A 145 1.64 -27.10 6.47
C LEU A 145 2.47 -28.40 6.65
N PRO A 146 2.95 -29.05 5.56
CA PRO A 146 3.91 -30.15 5.64
C PRO A 146 5.32 -29.64 5.98
N ASN A 147 6.20 -30.52 6.48
CA ASN A 147 7.56 -30.16 6.89
C ASN A 147 8.45 -29.60 5.76
N GLY A 148 9.50 -28.87 6.13
CA GLY A 148 10.53 -28.30 5.25
C GLY A 148 10.46 -26.78 5.14
N GLU A 149 11.25 -26.22 4.23
CA GLU A 149 11.53 -24.77 4.20
C GLU A 149 10.54 -23.96 3.34
N TYR A 150 10.26 -22.72 3.74
CA TYR A 150 9.30 -21.81 3.10
C TYR A 150 9.76 -20.34 3.14
N LEU A 151 9.39 -19.59 2.11
CA LEU A 151 9.29 -18.13 2.19
C LEU A 151 7.94 -17.77 2.81
N LEU A 152 8.00 -17.09 3.95
CA LEU A 152 6.86 -16.46 4.63
C LEU A 152 6.88 -14.97 4.28
N ARG A 153 5.98 -14.54 3.38
CA ARG A 153 5.95 -13.19 2.80
C ARG A 153 4.88 -12.34 3.49
N VAL A 154 5.23 -11.09 3.80
CA VAL A 154 4.29 -10.02 4.18
C VAL A 154 4.32 -8.92 3.12
N GLN A 155 3.16 -8.29 2.88
CA GLN A 155 3.09 -7.02 2.16
C GLN A 155 2.13 -6.03 2.82
N ASN A 156 2.35 -4.73 2.64
CA ASN A 156 1.28 -3.73 2.50
C ASN A 156 1.08 -3.42 1.01
N LEU A 157 -0.16 -3.23 0.58
CA LEU A 157 -0.50 -2.68 -0.74
C LEU A 157 -1.13 -1.30 -0.54
N GLY A 158 -0.32 -0.24 -0.52
CA GLY A 158 -0.78 1.13 -0.33
C GLY A 158 -1.56 1.65 -1.54
N ILE A 159 -2.84 1.98 -1.35
CA ILE A 159 -3.80 2.47 -2.36
C ILE A 159 -4.30 3.89 -2.05
N HIS A 160 -3.51 4.65 -1.29
CA HIS A 160 -3.74 6.06 -0.96
C HIS A 160 -3.49 7.02 -2.13
N ASN A 161 -2.86 6.55 -3.21
CA ASN A 161 -2.72 7.30 -4.46
C ASN A 161 -3.74 6.73 -5.47
N PRO A 162 -4.80 7.47 -5.85
CA PRO A 162 -5.90 6.90 -6.63
C PRO A 162 -5.51 6.51 -8.07
N TRP A 163 -5.68 5.23 -8.40
CA TRP A 163 -5.51 4.71 -9.77
C TRP A 163 -6.49 5.39 -10.76
N PRO A 164 -6.08 5.68 -12.01
CA PRO A 164 -4.77 5.41 -12.63
C PRO A 164 -3.74 6.53 -12.46
N ALA A 165 -4.10 7.67 -11.86
CA ALA A 165 -3.20 8.82 -11.73
C ALA A 165 -2.12 8.60 -10.66
N GLY A 166 -2.42 7.79 -9.64
CA GLY A 166 -1.47 7.24 -8.68
C GLY A 166 -1.30 5.73 -8.87
N VAL A 167 -0.07 5.23 -8.80
CA VAL A 167 0.23 3.79 -8.86
C VAL A 167 0.24 3.20 -7.43
N PRO A 168 -0.52 2.13 -7.15
CA PRO A 168 -0.45 1.42 -5.89
C PRO A 168 0.95 0.89 -5.55
N GLN A 169 1.28 0.93 -4.27
CA GLN A 169 2.63 0.73 -3.77
C GLN A 169 2.74 -0.54 -2.92
N PHE A 170 3.62 -1.47 -3.30
CA PHE A 170 3.87 -2.70 -2.54
C PHE A 170 5.09 -2.54 -1.62
N TYR A 171 4.85 -2.55 -0.31
CA TYR A 171 5.89 -2.65 0.72
C TYR A 171 6.00 -4.11 1.12
N ILE A 172 7.12 -4.78 0.80
CA ILE A 172 7.22 -6.24 0.86
C ILE A 172 8.42 -6.65 1.72
N SER A 173 8.31 -7.79 2.42
CA SER A 173 9.47 -8.51 2.96
C SER A 173 9.19 -10.02 3.03
N CYS A 174 10.24 -10.84 2.98
CA CYS A 174 10.16 -12.31 3.12
C CYS A 174 10.98 -12.79 4.31
N ALA A 175 10.33 -13.47 5.24
CA ALA A 175 10.96 -14.30 6.26
C ALA A 175 11.29 -15.69 5.72
N GLN A 176 12.33 -16.32 6.27
CA GLN A 176 12.77 -17.67 5.94
C GLN A 176 12.47 -18.61 7.11
N ILE A 177 11.55 -19.55 6.92
CA ILE A 177 11.10 -20.47 7.96
C ILE A 177 11.34 -21.93 7.55
N ASN A 178 11.61 -22.81 8.51
CA ASN A 178 11.61 -24.25 8.35
C ASN A 178 10.51 -24.84 9.24
N VAL A 179 9.47 -25.42 8.62
CA VAL A 179 8.37 -26.07 9.34
C VAL A 179 8.82 -27.45 9.76
N THR A 180 8.77 -27.73 11.06
CA THR A 180 9.26 -28.98 11.66
C THR A 180 8.20 -29.59 12.58
N GLY A 181 8.25 -30.92 12.76
CA GLY A 181 7.32 -31.64 13.63
C GLY A 181 5.87 -31.73 13.14
N SER A 182 5.59 -31.35 11.88
CA SER A 182 4.30 -31.54 11.25
C SER A 182 4.05 -33.00 10.87
N SER A 183 2.80 -33.44 10.98
CA SER A 183 2.29 -34.70 10.44
C SER A 183 1.47 -34.52 9.16
N ALA A 184 1.33 -33.29 8.65
CA ALA A 184 0.55 -33.01 7.45
C ALA A 184 1.23 -33.58 6.19
N PRO A 185 0.50 -34.26 5.29
CA PRO A 185 1.06 -34.83 4.06
C PRO A 185 1.43 -33.74 3.05
N ALA A 186 2.35 -34.01 2.12
CA ALA A 186 2.78 -33.01 1.12
C ALA A 186 1.60 -32.42 0.31
N SER A 187 0.53 -33.20 0.10
CA SER A 187 -0.70 -32.80 -0.59
C SER A 187 -1.58 -31.82 0.18
N SER A 188 -1.38 -31.61 1.48
CA SER A 188 -2.20 -30.68 2.26
C SER A 188 -1.96 -29.21 1.91
N PHE A 189 -0.80 -28.88 1.32
CA PHE A 189 -0.44 -27.53 0.90
C PHE A 189 -0.33 -27.44 -0.63
N ALA A 190 -1.41 -27.02 -1.28
CA ALA A 190 -1.52 -26.90 -2.74
C ALA A 190 -1.62 -25.42 -3.20
N PRO A 191 -0.52 -24.64 -3.15
CA PRO A 191 -0.49 -23.26 -3.60
C PRO A 191 -0.70 -23.15 -5.12
N THR A 192 -1.45 -22.14 -5.58
CA THR A 192 -1.82 -21.95 -6.99
C THR A 192 -1.34 -20.64 -7.60
N LEU A 193 -1.13 -19.60 -6.78
CA LEU A 193 -0.74 -18.26 -7.21
C LEU A 193 0.71 -18.23 -7.70
N SER A 194 1.04 -17.32 -8.62
CA SER A 194 2.41 -16.96 -8.97
C SER A 194 2.60 -15.47 -8.70
N ILE A 195 3.79 -15.07 -8.25
CA ILE A 195 4.17 -13.67 -8.07
C ILE A 195 5.46 -13.46 -8.88
N PRO A 196 5.51 -12.54 -9.87
CA PRO A 196 4.42 -11.69 -10.39
C PRO A 196 3.24 -12.48 -10.99
N GLY A 197 2.11 -11.78 -11.23
CA GLY A 197 0.90 -12.33 -11.87
C GLY A 197 -0.33 -12.55 -10.96
N ALA A 198 -0.15 -12.65 -9.63
CA ALA A 198 -1.25 -12.72 -8.66
C ALA A 198 -1.99 -11.38 -8.45
N PHE A 199 -1.38 -10.28 -8.89
CA PHE A 199 -1.90 -8.91 -8.82
C PHE A 199 -1.99 -8.33 -10.23
N LYS A 200 -3.08 -7.63 -10.55
CA LYS A 200 -3.36 -7.12 -11.90
C LYS A 200 -3.94 -5.71 -11.85
N GLN A 201 -3.71 -4.93 -12.91
CA GLN A 201 -4.38 -3.64 -13.12
C GLN A 201 -5.91 -3.76 -13.30
N THR A 202 -6.43 -4.98 -13.45
CA THR A 202 -7.86 -5.29 -13.51
C THR A 202 -8.46 -5.71 -12.16
N ASP A 203 -7.65 -5.86 -11.10
CA ASP A 203 -8.16 -6.28 -9.80
C ASP A 203 -8.89 -5.12 -9.13
N SER A 204 -10.16 -5.31 -8.78
CA SER A 204 -11.05 -4.31 -8.18
C SER A 204 -10.44 -3.57 -6.97
N GLY A 205 -9.70 -4.29 -6.13
CA GLY A 205 -8.99 -3.75 -4.98
C GLY A 205 -7.64 -3.08 -5.28
N TYR A 206 -7.02 -3.37 -6.42
CA TYR A 206 -5.80 -2.66 -6.86
C TYR A 206 -6.18 -1.28 -7.40
N THR A 207 -7.29 -1.19 -8.14
CA THR A 207 -7.80 0.08 -8.71
C THR A 207 -8.76 0.85 -7.79
N ALA A 208 -8.88 0.47 -6.52
CA ALA A 208 -9.89 1.02 -5.62
C ALA A 208 -9.55 2.46 -5.18
N ASN A 209 -10.41 3.42 -5.53
CA ASN A 209 -10.30 4.79 -5.02
C ASN A 209 -10.98 4.90 -3.63
N ILE A 210 -10.17 4.79 -2.58
CA ILE A 210 -10.63 4.77 -1.18
C ILE A 210 -11.23 6.09 -0.67
N TYR A 211 -11.16 7.17 -1.46
CA TYR A 211 -11.73 8.48 -1.13
C TYR A 211 -13.07 8.75 -1.83
N GLN A 212 -13.58 7.83 -2.64
CA GLN A 212 -14.89 8.00 -3.27
C GLN A 212 -16.02 7.95 -2.23
N PRO A 213 -17.02 8.86 -2.32
CA PRO A 213 -18.22 8.78 -1.50
C PRO A 213 -18.90 7.41 -1.63
N GLY A 214 -19.21 6.78 -0.50
CA GLY A 214 -19.83 5.45 -0.47
C GLY A 214 -18.86 4.26 -0.53
N PHE A 215 -17.54 4.47 -0.37
CA PHE A 215 -16.56 3.40 -0.21
C PHE A 215 -16.88 2.53 1.04
N THR A 216 -17.60 1.43 0.82
CA THR A 216 -18.28 0.62 1.85
C THR A 216 -17.94 -0.87 1.79
N SER A 217 -17.16 -1.29 0.79
CA SER A 217 -16.62 -2.63 0.64
C SER A 217 -15.24 -2.56 -0.05
N TYR A 218 -14.42 -3.59 0.17
CA TYR A 218 -13.10 -3.71 -0.46
C TYR A 218 -12.77 -5.20 -0.62
N GLU A 219 -12.35 -5.59 -1.82
CA GLU A 219 -11.83 -6.92 -2.09
C GLU A 219 -10.30 -6.86 -2.12
N VAL A 220 -9.63 -7.71 -1.34
CA VAL A 220 -8.16 -7.69 -1.24
C VAL A 220 -7.53 -8.46 -2.41
N PRO A 221 -6.68 -7.84 -3.26
CA PRO A 221 -6.01 -8.51 -4.37
C PRO A 221 -5.11 -9.69 -3.96
N GLY A 222 -4.58 -10.44 -4.93
CA GLY A 222 -3.72 -11.60 -4.65
C GLY A 222 -4.49 -12.88 -4.33
N GLY A 223 -5.65 -13.10 -4.96
CA GLY A 223 -6.49 -14.29 -4.75
C GLY A 223 -7.32 -14.27 -3.46
N LYS A 224 -7.83 -15.43 -3.05
CA LYS A 224 -8.56 -15.63 -1.78
C LYS A 224 -7.67 -16.21 -0.69
N GLU A 225 -8.06 -16.04 0.58
CA GLU A 225 -7.42 -16.76 1.69
C GLU A 225 -7.60 -18.28 1.54
N VAL A 226 -6.51 -19.01 1.73
CA VAL A 226 -6.49 -20.44 2.01
C VAL A 226 -6.88 -20.65 3.48
N MET A 227 -7.90 -21.47 3.72
CA MET A 227 -8.44 -21.71 5.05
C MET A 227 -7.79 -22.95 5.69
N ASP A 228 -7.57 -22.92 7.00
CA ASP A 228 -7.23 -24.12 7.78
C ASP A 228 -8.52 -24.91 8.07
N VAL A 229 -8.77 -25.98 7.29
CA VAL A 229 -10.10 -26.61 7.23
C VAL A 229 -10.30 -27.67 8.32
N LEU A 230 -10.47 -27.21 9.57
CA LEU A 230 -10.99 -28.05 10.66
C LEU A 230 -12.51 -28.26 10.62
N VAL A 231 -13.25 -27.45 9.83
CA VAL A 231 -14.72 -27.35 9.93
C VAL A 231 -15.48 -27.96 8.74
N LEU A 232 -15.05 -27.74 7.49
CA LEU A 232 -15.87 -28.12 6.32
C LEU A 232 -15.88 -29.63 6.02
N ARG A 233 -14.77 -30.36 6.26
CA ARG A 233 -14.72 -31.83 6.08
C ARG A 233 -15.78 -32.55 6.93
N ARG A 234 -16.07 -32.06 8.14
CA ARG A 234 -17.12 -32.62 9.03
C ARG A 234 -18.53 -32.49 8.45
N PHE A 235 -18.78 -31.53 7.56
CA PHE A 235 -20.09 -31.32 6.92
C PHE A 235 -20.28 -32.11 5.62
N TYR A 236 -19.20 -32.31 4.84
CA TYR A 236 -19.26 -33.10 3.60
C TYR A 236 -19.15 -34.61 3.87
N LEU A 237 -18.08 -35.08 4.55
CA LEU A 237 -17.82 -36.53 4.67
C LEU A 237 -18.83 -37.25 5.57
N TRP A 238 -19.40 -36.57 6.57
CA TRP A 238 -20.50 -37.11 7.39
C TRP A 238 -21.76 -37.40 6.56
N LYS A 239 -21.97 -36.64 5.48
CA LYS A 239 -23.10 -36.80 4.57
C LYS A 239 -22.91 -37.97 3.61
N GLU A 240 -21.66 -38.28 3.22
CA GLU A 240 -21.35 -39.35 2.27
C GLU A 240 -21.23 -40.72 2.96
N HIS A 241 -20.54 -40.83 4.11
CA HIS A 241 -20.45 -42.09 4.85
C HIS A 241 -21.83 -42.67 5.21
N ARG A 242 -22.76 -41.82 5.69
CA ARG A 242 -24.14 -42.23 6.01
C ARG A 242 -25.00 -42.61 4.78
N LEU A 243 -24.56 -42.31 3.56
CA LEU A 243 -25.25 -42.73 2.34
C LEU A 243 -24.73 -44.08 1.81
N LEU A 244 -23.49 -44.45 2.12
CA LEU A 244 -22.89 -45.72 1.71
C LEU A 244 -23.10 -46.84 2.75
N GLU A 245 -22.99 -46.53 4.04
CA GLU A 245 -23.24 -47.51 5.12
C GLU A 245 -24.73 -47.89 5.24
N GLY A 246 -25.64 -47.09 4.65
CA GLY A 246 -27.07 -47.39 4.57
C GLY A 246 -27.49 -48.27 3.38
N TRP A 247 -26.54 -48.72 2.54
CA TRP A 247 -26.85 -49.34 1.24
C TRP A 247 -26.87 -50.89 1.25
N SER A 248 -26.98 -51.53 2.41
CA SER A 248 -26.87 -52.99 2.57
C SER A 248 -28.04 -53.69 3.27
N SER A 249 -29.09 -52.99 3.73
CA SER A 249 -30.26 -53.66 4.33
C SER A 249 -31.60 -52.96 4.09
N ASN A 250 -32.62 -53.79 3.85
CA ASN A 250 -34.06 -53.56 3.89
C ASN A 250 -34.69 -52.48 3.00
N ARG A 251 -35.44 -53.01 2.02
CA ARG A 251 -36.73 -52.52 1.52
C ARG A 251 -37.52 -51.73 2.58
N ASP A 252 -37.74 -50.44 2.32
CA ASP A 252 -39.08 -49.82 2.19
C ASP A 252 -38.93 -48.32 1.91
N PHE A 253 -39.34 -47.88 0.71
CA PHE A 253 -39.12 -46.49 0.26
C PHE A 253 -40.36 -45.86 -0.40
N GLY A 254 -41.28 -45.39 0.44
CA GLY A 254 -42.41 -44.56 0.01
C GLY A 254 -42.02 -43.08 -0.20
N PHE A 255 -42.39 -42.53 -1.37
CA PHE A 255 -42.59 -41.10 -1.71
C PHE A 255 -41.45 -40.06 -1.52
N SER A 256 -40.62 -40.16 -0.48
CA SER A 256 -39.66 -39.11 -0.08
C SER A 256 -38.49 -38.93 -1.06
N SER A 257 -38.07 -40.01 -1.75
CA SER A 257 -36.84 -40.02 -2.55
C SER A 257 -36.97 -39.26 -3.88
N ALA A 258 -38.15 -39.30 -4.52
CA ALA A 258 -38.39 -38.57 -5.77
C ALA A 258 -38.26 -37.04 -5.56
N ILE A 259 -38.85 -36.51 -4.49
CA ILE A 259 -38.78 -35.09 -4.13
C ILE A 259 -37.31 -34.66 -3.87
N LYS A 260 -36.52 -35.51 -3.21
CA LYS A 260 -35.08 -35.26 -2.99
C LYS A 260 -34.28 -35.24 -4.28
N LEU A 261 -34.58 -36.11 -5.24
CA LEU A 261 -33.93 -36.13 -6.56
C LEU A 261 -34.25 -34.87 -7.38
N VAL A 262 -35.52 -34.44 -7.38
CA VAL A 262 -35.98 -33.20 -8.05
C VAL A 262 -35.31 -31.96 -7.45
N MET A 263 -35.18 -31.90 -6.12
CA MET A 263 -34.45 -30.81 -5.44
C MET A 263 -32.95 -30.79 -5.79
N LEU A 264 -32.30 -31.95 -5.86
CA LEU A 264 -30.89 -32.05 -6.28
C LEU A 264 -30.68 -31.62 -7.75
N ALA A 265 -31.57 -32.03 -8.64
CA ALA A 265 -31.55 -31.61 -10.04
C ALA A 265 -31.75 -30.09 -10.20
N ALA A 266 -32.65 -29.49 -9.41
CA ALA A 266 -32.86 -28.05 -9.40
C ALA A 266 -31.60 -27.29 -8.93
N VAL A 267 -30.93 -27.74 -7.87
CA VAL A 267 -29.67 -27.14 -7.38
C VAL A 267 -28.53 -27.29 -8.39
N TRP A 268 -28.45 -28.42 -9.11
CA TRP A 268 -27.45 -28.64 -10.16
C TRP A 268 -27.70 -27.76 -11.40
N LEU A 269 -28.96 -27.53 -11.78
CA LEU A 269 -29.33 -26.60 -12.85
C LEU A 269 -29.05 -25.14 -12.47
N LEU A 270 -29.34 -24.75 -11.24
CA LEU A 270 -29.12 -23.39 -10.73
C LEU A 270 -27.65 -23.04 -10.44
N SER A 271 -26.73 -24.01 -10.53
CA SER A 271 -25.28 -23.81 -10.37
C SER A 271 -24.49 -23.82 -11.68
N LYS A 272 -25.17 -23.87 -12.84
CA LYS A 272 -24.55 -23.64 -14.15
C LYS A 272 -24.46 -22.14 -14.46
N PRO A 273 -23.35 -21.64 -15.04
CA PRO A 273 -23.27 -20.25 -15.50
C PRO A 273 -24.22 -20.00 -16.69
N LYS A 274 -24.69 -18.75 -16.84
CA LYS A 274 -25.52 -18.35 -17.99
C LYS A 274 -24.70 -18.39 -19.29
N PRO A 275 -25.25 -18.92 -20.41
CA PRO A 275 -24.74 -18.63 -21.74
C PRO A 275 -25.13 -17.21 -22.16
N GLU A 276 -24.26 -16.52 -22.90
CA GLU A 276 -24.30 -15.05 -23.06
C GLU A 276 -25.31 -14.52 -24.09
N SER A 277 -26.05 -15.38 -24.82
CA SER A 277 -26.75 -14.99 -26.05
C SER A 277 -28.26 -14.65 -25.94
N HIS A 278 -28.93 -14.85 -24.81
CA HIS A 278 -30.40 -14.63 -24.72
C HIS A 278 -30.88 -13.95 -23.43
N ASN A 279 -31.56 -12.81 -23.60
CA ASN A 279 -31.97 -11.89 -22.53
C ASN A 279 -33.29 -12.26 -21.79
N THR A 280 -33.77 -13.50 -21.93
CA THR A 280 -35.10 -13.95 -21.44
C THR A 280 -35.07 -15.22 -20.59
N TRP A 281 -33.93 -15.51 -19.94
CA TRP A 281 -33.75 -16.69 -19.09
C TRP A 281 -34.61 -16.62 -17.81
N ASN A 282 -35.71 -17.40 -17.76
CA ASN A 282 -36.56 -17.57 -16.58
C ASN A 282 -36.66 -19.06 -16.19
N PRO A 283 -36.08 -19.50 -15.06
CA PRO A 283 -36.01 -20.91 -14.69
C PRO A 283 -37.38 -21.54 -14.39
N ILE A 284 -38.37 -20.74 -13.95
CA ILE A 284 -39.70 -21.24 -13.58
C ILE A 284 -40.46 -21.76 -14.81
N LYS A 285 -40.32 -21.07 -15.97
CA LYS A 285 -40.94 -21.53 -17.23
C LYS A 285 -40.29 -22.80 -17.78
N VAL A 286 -38.99 -23.00 -17.55
CA VAL A 286 -38.30 -24.25 -17.93
C VAL A 286 -38.78 -25.41 -17.07
N PHE A 287 -38.91 -25.20 -15.76
CA PHE A 287 -39.35 -26.24 -14.82
C PHE A 287 -40.77 -26.75 -15.15
N GLY A 288 -41.70 -25.83 -15.45
CA GLY A 288 -43.08 -26.17 -15.81
C GLY A 288 -43.23 -26.99 -17.10
N SER A 289 -42.27 -26.93 -18.04
CA SER A 289 -42.37 -27.65 -19.32
C SER A 289 -41.89 -29.11 -19.26
N MET A 290 -41.16 -29.49 -18.20
CA MET A 290 -40.60 -30.84 -18.07
C MET A 290 -41.51 -31.84 -17.32
N VAL A 291 -42.40 -31.36 -16.43
CA VAL A 291 -43.27 -32.23 -15.61
C VAL A 291 -44.08 -33.24 -16.44
N PRO A 292 -44.71 -32.89 -17.58
CA PRO A 292 -45.48 -33.85 -18.37
C PRO A 292 -44.64 -34.96 -19.02
N ARG A 293 -43.33 -34.75 -19.21
CA ARG A 293 -42.45 -35.71 -19.91
C ARG A 293 -41.84 -36.77 -19.00
N LEU A 294 -41.84 -36.55 -17.68
CA LEU A 294 -41.40 -37.55 -16.69
C LEU A 294 -42.50 -38.57 -16.34
N ALA A 295 -43.77 -38.28 -16.66
CA ALA A 295 -44.91 -39.14 -16.34
C ALA A 295 -45.09 -40.36 -17.26
N ALA A 296 -44.24 -40.52 -18.28
CA ALA A 296 -44.46 -41.45 -19.40
C ALA A 296 -43.67 -42.78 -19.35
N GLN A 297 -42.92 -43.06 -18.27
CA GLN A 297 -41.93 -44.16 -18.25
C GLN A 297 -42.12 -45.28 -17.23
N ASP A 298 -43.12 -45.25 -16.33
CA ASP A 298 -43.39 -46.42 -15.46
C ASP A 298 -44.90 -46.62 -15.17
N SER A 299 -45.39 -47.82 -15.49
CA SER A 299 -46.80 -48.23 -15.29
C SER A 299 -47.09 -48.85 -13.92
N SER A 300 -46.11 -48.90 -13.02
CA SER A 300 -46.28 -49.28 -11.60
C SER A 300 -46.86 -48.11 -10.77
N VAL A 301 -46.33 -46.90 -10.96
CA VAL A 301 -46.67 -45.70 -10.16
C VAL A 301 -48.16 -45.32 -10.29
N LEU A 302 -48.72 -45.39 -11.50
CA LEU A 302 -50.15 -45.11 -11.74
C LEU A 302 -51.08 -46.11 -11.02
N ARG A 303 -50.65 -47.37 -10.85
CA ARG A 303 -51.42 -48.39 -10.11
C ARG A 303 -51.36 -48.21 -8.59
N ALA A 304 -50.33 -47.55 -8.07
CA ALA A 304 -50.30 -47.12 -6.66
C ALA A 304 -51.21 -45.91 -6.42
N LEU A 305 -51.12 -44.88 -7.27
CA LEU A 305 -52.00 -43.70 -7.23
C LEU A 305 -53.48 -44.05 -7.36
N SER A 306 -53.82 -45.00 -8.24
CA SER A 306 -55.19 -45.50 -8.44
C SER A 306 -55.79 -46.21 -7.21
N ARG A 307 -54.98 -46.63 -6.23
CA ARG A 307 -55.47 -47.22 -4.97
C ARG A 307 -55.52 -46.18 -3.85
N ALA A 308 -54.49 -45.35 -3.73
CA ALA A 308 -54.43 -44.29 -2.71
C ALA A 308 -55.53 -43.22 -2.85
N LEU A 309 -56.13 -43.05 -4.03
CA LEU A 309 -57.24 -42.12 -4.28
C LEU A 309 -58.64 -42.77 -4.16
N TYR A 310 -58.74 -44.04 -3.74
CA TYR A 310 -60.02 -44.75 -3.59
C TYR A 310 -60.40 -45.05 -2.13
N ASP A 311 -59.52 -44.73 -1.17
CA ASP A 311 -59.57 -45.25 0.21
C ASP A 311 -59.88 -44.15 1.28
N GLU A 312 -60.52 -43.05 0.87
CA GLU A 312 -61.04 -42.02 1.80
C GLU A 312 -62.45 -41.54 1.42
N HIS A 313 -63.29 -42.41 0.82
CA HIS A 313 -64.70 -42.05 0.55
C HIS A 313 -65.72 -43.21 0.47
N THR A 314 -66.02 -43.86 1.60
CA THR A 314 -67.38 -44.39 1.87
C THR A 314 -67.67 -44.50 3.37
N GLN A 315 -68.63 -43.70 3.83
CA GLN A 315 -69.59 -43.98 4.92
C GLN A 315 -69.02 -44.10 6.37
N ASP A 316 -69.76 -43.72 7.43
CA ASP A 316 -71.21 -43.48 7.49
C ASP A 316 -71.62 -42.22 8.28
N VAL A 317 -72.90 -41.84 8.18
CA VAL A 317 -73.51 -40.63 8.74
C VAL A 317 -74.42 -40.98 9.95
N PRO A 318 -74.62 -40.06 10.90
CA PRO A 318 -76.01 -39.71 11.21
C PRO A 318 -76.26 -38.20 11.32
N HIS A 319 -77.38 -37.74 10.76
CA HIS A 319 -77.82 -36.34 10.81
C HIS A 319 -78.50 -35.99 12.14
N THR A 320 -78.27 -34.78 12.63
CA THR A 320 -79.31 -33.93 13.25
C THR A 320 -79.14 -32.47 12.81
N SER A 321 -80.21 -31.67 12.99
CA SER A 321 -80.38 -30.30 12.47
C SER A 321 -79.77 -29.23 13.42
N LEU A 322 -79.53 -27.96 13.04
CA LEU A 322 -80.52 -26.96 12.59
C LEU A 322 -79.95 -25.73 11.83
N ASN A 323 -80.83 -25.22 10.96
CA ASN A 323 -80.96 -23.88 10.36
C ASN A 323 -80.09 -22.66 10.81
N LYS A 324 -79.55 -21.99 9.78
CA LYS A 324 -79.64 -20.55 9.42
C LYS A 324 -78.99 -19.43 10.26
N THR A 325 -78.48 -18.45 9.50
CA THR A 325 -78.30 -16.99 9.79
C THR A 325 -77.34 -16.55 10.90
N GLY A 326 -76.36 -15.70 10.55
CA GLY A 326 -75.52 -14.95 11.49
C GLY A 326 -74.38 -14.18 10.81
N LEU A 327 -74.14 -12.94 11.22
CA LEU A 327 -73.08 -12.06 10.68
C LEU A 327 -71.74 -12.22 11.43
N SER A 328 -70.64 -12.02 10.69
CA SER A 328 -69.39 -11.32 11.06
C SER A 328 -68.64 -11.55 12.40
N LEU A 329 -67.30 -11.62 12.28
CA LEU A 329 -66.29 -11.22 13.28
C LEU A 329 -66.26 -12.00 14.62
N GLY A 330 -65.15 -12.69 14.89
CA GLY A 330 -64.84 -13.26 16.20
C GLY A 330 -63.41 -13.84 16.23
N ALA A 331 -62.62 -13.48 17.25
CA ALA A 331 -61.19 -13.83 17.30
C ALA A 331 -60.88 -15.01 18.23
N GLY A 332 -59.87 -15.80 17.85
CA GLY A 332 -59.14 -16.69 18.76
C GLY A 332 -59.75 -18.07 19.01
N PRO A 333 -59.11 -18.90 19.86
CA PRO A 333 -57.90 -18.62 20.63
C PRO A 333 -56.64 -19.29 20.08
N PHE A 334 -55.53 -18.55 20.01
CA PHE A 334 -54.18 -19.04 20.37
C PHE A 334 -53.18 -17.89 20.39
N GLY A 335 -52.87 -17.39 21.59
CA GLY A 335 -51.80 -16.42 21.81
C GLY A 335 -51.57 -16.17 23.29
N ILE A 336 -50.30 -16.23 23.70
CA ILE A 336 -49.62 -15.65 24.90
C ILE A 336 -48.31 -16.44 25.13
N LEU A 337 -47.24 -15.75 25.57
CA LEU A 337 -45.87 -16.26 25.86
C LEU A 337 -45.18 -16.98 24.66
N ALA A 338 -44.29 -16.39 23.86
CA ALA A 338 -43.33 -15.27 23.98
C ALA A 338 -41.94 -15.58 24.57
N THR A 339 -40.91 -15.23 23.77
CA THR A 339 -39.51 -14.89 24.10
C THR A 339 -38.48 -15.96 24.52
N ALA A 340 -37.26 -15.73 24.02
CA ALA A 340 -35.96 -16.05 24.62
C ALA A 340 -35.55 -17.52 24.88
N THR A 341 -35.12 -18.22 23.81
CA THR A 341 -33.83 -18.94 23.88
C THR A 341 -32.86 -18.34 22.87
N SER A 342 -31.63 -18.04 23.31
CA SER A 342 -30.65 -17.31 22.50
C SER A 342 -29.74 -18.25 21.71
N ARG A 343 -29.13 -17.75 20.62
CA ARG A 343 -28.16 -18.49 19.78
C ARG A 343 -26.90 -18.99 20.54
N TRP A 344 -26.75 -18.67 21.82
CA TRP A 344 -25.67 -19.15 22.69
C TRP A 344 -25.91 -20.56 23.25
N ALA A 345 -27.15 -21.03 23.37
CA ALA A 345 -27.45 -22.32 23.99
C ALA A 345 -26.90 -23.51 23.18
N TRP A 346 -27.08 -23.48 21.85
CA TRP A 346 -26.61 -24.53 20.93
C TRP A 346 -25.09 -24.69 20.92
N TYR A 347 -24.32 -23.60 21.11
CA TYR A 347 -22.86 -23.65 21.11
C TYR A 347 -22.25 -24.36 22.32
N LYS A 348 -22.98 -24.48 23.45
CA LYS A 348 -22.46 -25.17 24.64
C LYS A 348 -22.63 -26.70 24.59
N TRP A 349 -23.66 -27.21 23.93
CA TRP A 349 -23.87 -28.67 23.81
C TRP A 349 -22.96 -29.34 22.78
N THR A 350 -22.61 -28.65 21.68
CA THR A 350 -21.70 -29.19 20.66
C THR A 350 -20.22 -29.20 21.06
N ALA A 351 -19.85 -28.51 22.14
CA ALA A 351 -18.45 -28.36 22.58
C ALA A 351 -17.90 -29.53 23.42
N LEU A 352 -18.77 -30.44 23.90
CA LEU A 352 -18.40 -31.51 24.83
C LEU A 352 -18.19 -32.90 24.19
N ALA A 353 -18.59 -33.09 22.94
CA ALA A 353 -18.52 -34.38 22.23
C ALA A 353 -17.44 -34.43 21.13
N ALA A 354 -16.36 -33.66 21.29
CA ALA A 354 -15.33 -33.46 20.26
C ALA A 354 -13.88 -33.69 20.76
N ARG A 355 -13.70 -34.36 21.89
CA ARG A 355 -12.41 -34.91 22.34
C ARG A 355 -12.29 -36.37 21.87
N ASP A 356 -11.05 -36.82 21.74
CA ASP A 356 -10.65 -38.23 21.69
C ASP A 356 -11.05 -39.04 20.43
N ILE A 357 -10.66 -38.53 19.25
CA ILE A 357 -10.39 -39.36 18.05
C ILE A 357 -9.06 -38.91 17.42
N PRO A 358 -8.00 -39.76 17.40
CA PRO A 358 -6.75 -39.47 16.68
C PRO A 358 -6.86 -39.74 15.17
N GLY A 359 -6.10 -39.03 14.33
CA GLY A 359 -5.66 -39.56 13.03
C GLY A 359 -6.13 -38.91 11.72
N PHE A 360 -6.67 -37.68 11.69
CA PHE A 360 -6.97 -36.98 10.43
C PHE A 360 -6.44 -35.53 10.41
N SER A 361 -5.71 -35.17 9.35
CA SER A 361 -5.16 -33.82 9.12
C SER A 361 -6.19 -32.86 8.51
N SER A 362 -6.06 -31.56 8.79
CA SER A 362 -6.71 -30.51 7.99
C SER A 362 -5.93 -30.29 6.69
N ASP A 363 -6.66 -30.03 5.60
CA ASP A 363 -6.09 -29.66 4.31
C ASP A 363 -6.14 -28.13 4.14
N CYS A 364 -5.10 -27.52 3.57
CA CYS A 364 -5.07 -26.09 3.26
C CYS A 364 -5.82 -25.80 1.94
N PHE A 365 -7.16 -25.80 1.95
CA PHE A 365 -7.95 -25.49 0.76
C PHE A 365 -8.29 -24.00 0.60
N VAL A 366 -8.25 -23.51 -0.65
CA VAL A 366 -8.80 -22.19 -1.05
C VAL A 366 -10.32 -22.21 -0.86
N ASN A 367 -10.87 -21.25 -0.11
CA ASN A 367 -12.32 -21.14 0.08
C ASN A 367 -12.96 -20.19 -0.96
N PRO A 368 -13.90 -20.65 -1.82
CA PRO A 368 -14.51 -19.79 -2.82
C PRO A 368 -15.55 -18.78 -2.28
N LEU A 369 -15.99 -18.89 -1.02
CA LEU A 369 -17.24 -18.28 -0.53
C LEU A 369 -17.13 -17.45 0.77
N ALA A 370 -15.93 -17.12 1.27
CA ALA A 370 -15.78 -16.36 2.52
C ALA A 370 -15.92 -14.84 2.36
N THR A 371 -16.75 -14.21 3.20
CA THR A 371 -16.74 -12.77 3.49
C THR A 371 -16.53 -12.52 5.00
N PRO A 372 -15.77 -11.48 5.41
CA PRO A 372 -15.31 -11.32 6.80
C PRO A 372 -16.34 -10.63 7.71
N THR A 373 -16.34 -11.00 9.00
CA THR A 373 -17.08 -10.30 10.08
C THR A 373 -16.22 -10.13 11.34
N ASN A 374 -16.53 -9.10 12.15
CA ASN A 374 -15.58 -8.48 13.07
C ASN A 374 -15.51 -9.09 14.49
N ARG A 375 -14.32 -9.07 15.11
CA ARG A 375 -14.11 -9.06 16.58
C ARG A 375 -12.95 -8.13 16.95
N LYS A 376 -13.04 -7.50 18.13
CA LYS A 376 -12.05 -6.55 18.68
C LYS A 376 -11.24 -7.18 19.83
N MET A 377 -9.98 -6.77 19.99
CA MET A 377 -9.20 -6.93 21.22
C MET A 377 -8.19 -5.76 21.37
N LYS A 378 -7.60 -5.59 22.57
CA LYS A 378 -6.77 -4.44 22.97
C LYS A 378 -5.28 -4.79 23.06
N SER A 379 -4.39 -3.80 23.13
CA SER A 379 -2.93 -3.93 23.03
C SER A 379 -2.18 -3.08 24.08
N PHE A 380 -0.92 -3.43 24.37
CA PHE A 380 0.10 -2.66 25.12
C PHE A 380 1.50 -2.95 24.53
N VAL A 381 2.40 -1.95 24.42
CA VAL A 381 3.72 -2.04 23.72
C VAL A 381 4.78 -1.07 24.30
N PRO A 382 6.04 -1.51 24.51
CA PRO A 382 7.24 -0.67 24.69
C PRO A 382 8.27 -0.80 23.54
N VAL A 383 9.31 0.06 23.49
CA VAL A 383 10.26 0.23 22.36
C VAL A 383 11.72 0.49 22.84
N LEU A 384 12.73 0.05 22.07
CA LEU A 384 14.14 0.49 22.16
C LEU A 384 14.90 0.27 20.82
N ALA A 385 16.20 0.63 20.75
CA ALA A 385 17.08 0.66 19.56
C ALA A 385 18.40 -0.14 19.80
N ALA A 386 19.42 -0.24 18.93
CA ALA A 386 19.79 0.38 17.63
C ALA A 386 20.54 -0.68 16.73
N LEU A 387 21.41 -0.45 15.71
CA LEU A 387 22.08 0.72 15.07
C LEU A 387 22.29 0.43 13.54
N ALA A 388 23.35 0.92 12.86
CA ALA A 388 23.44 0.95 11.38
C ALA A 388 24.85 0.82 10.75
N ALA A 389 24.88 0.37 9.47
CA ALA A 389 25.95 0.55 8.46
C ALA A 389 25.38 0.35 7.02
N PHE A 390 26.06 0.85 5.97
CA PHE A 390 25.50 1.15 4.62
C PHE A 390 26.11 0.35 3.45
N CYS A 391 25.36 0.25 2.33
CA CYS A 391 25.84 0.27 0.92
C CYS A 391 24.66 0.33 -0.07
N ASP A 392 24.47 1.51 -0.69
CA ASP A 392 23.79 1.92 -1.95
C ASP A 392 22.50 1.23 -2.46
N LEU A 393 21.45 2.03 -2.66
CA LEU A 393 20.08 1.60 -2.98
C LEU A 393 19.36 2.63 -3.89
N THR A 394 18.56 2.16 -4.85
CA THR A 394 17.66 3.03 -5.64
C THR A 394 16.43 3.42 -4.81
N SER A 395 15.97 4.67 -4.90
CA SER A 395 14.85 5.16 -4.09
C SER A 395 13.98 6.17 -4.84
N ALA A 396 12.70 6.27 -4.48
CA ALA A 396 11.82 7.35 -4.95
C ALA A 396 12.21 8.72 -4.36
N HIS A 397 13.02 8.71 -3.30
CA HIS A 397 13.36 9.86 -2.46
C HIS A 397 14.78 10.31 -2.73
N TYR A 398 14.94 11.54 -3.20
CA TYR A 398 16.17 12.13 -3.70
C TYR A 398 16.64 13.28 -2.81
N ARG A 399 17.93 13.60 -2.89
CA ARG A 399 18.60 14.66 -2.14
C ARG A 399 19.31 15.59 -3.11
N PHE A 400 19.19 16.90 -2.91
CA PHE A 400 19.96 17.91 -3.66
C PHE A 400 21.39 17.98 -3.12
N THR A 401 22.18 16.92 -3.34
CA THR A 401 23.45 16.71 -2.64
C THR A 401 24.59 17.61 -3.09
N SER A 402 24.57 18.07 -4.34
CA SER A 402 25.75 18.63 -5.00
C SER A 402 25.45 19.96 -5.67
N LEU A 403 26.38 20.92 -5.58
CA LEU A 403 26.31 22.17 -6.33
C LEU A 403 26.91 21.95 -7.73
N VAL A 404 26.37 22.64 -8.73
CA VAL A 404 26.96 22.77 -10.07
C VAL A 404 27.48 24.20 -10.21
N VAL A 405 28.75 24.36 -10.59
CA VAL A 405 29.39 25.66 -10.81
C VAL A 405 30.23 25.59 -12.08
N GLY A 406 30.01 26.51 -13.02
CA GLY A 406 30.73 26.51 -14.30
C GLY A 406 30.41 25.29 -15.17
N GLY A 407 29.20 24.72 -15.02
CA GLY A 407 28.81 23.46 -15.65
C GLY A 407 29.46 22.21 -15.05
N ARG A 408 30.21 22.32 -13.94
CA ARG A 408 30.86 21.19 -13.25
C ARG A 408 30.16 20.89 -11.93
N ASN A 409 29.81 19.62 -11.69
CA ASN A 409 29.39 19.13 -10.37
C ASN A 409 30.60 19.22 -9.42
N THR A 410 30.43 19.81 -8.24
CA THR A 410 31.50 20.03 -7.26
C THR A 410 31.71 18.89 -6.25
N GLY A 411 30.90 17.84 -6.31
CA GLY A 411 30.93 16.70 -5.38
C GLY A 411 29.90 16.77 -4.25
N GLU A 412 29.56 15.59 -3.70
CA GLU A 412 28.50 15.40 -2.71
C GLU A 412 28.80 16.17 -1.41
N TYR A 413 27.91 17.09 -1.04
CA TYR A 413 27.98 17.94 0.16
C TYR A 413 29.26 18.77 0.32
N VAL A 414 30.04 19.00 -0.74
CA VAL A 414 31.23 19.86 -0.70
C VAL A 414 30.84 21.32 -0.44
N HIS A 415 29.84 21.81 -1.17
CA HIS A 415 29.28 23.17 -1.03
C HIS A 415 27.83 23.19 -0.56
N VAL A 416 27.21 22.02 -0.39
CA VAL A 416 25.83 21.88 0.07
C VAL A 416 25.82 21.36 1.51
N ARG A 417 25.05 22.02 2.37
CA ARG A 417 24.85 21.62 3.77
C ARG A 417 24.19 20.25 3.84
N ARG A 418 24.88 19.29 4.48
CA ARG A 418 24.37 17.93 4.70
C ARG A 418 23.24 17.92 5.72
N ASN A 419 22.13 17.28 5.34
CA ASN A 419 20.96 17.03 6.18
C ASN A 419 21.05 15.66 6.88
N THR A 420 20.31 15.48 7.98
CA THR A 420 20.37 14.28 8.84
C THR A 420 19.24 13.28 8.59
N ASN A 421 18.08 13.73 8.11
CA ASN A 421 16.92 12.89 7.78
C ASN A 421 17.07 12.09 6.47
N HIS A 422 18.31 11.89 6.00
CA HIS A 422 18.67 11.23 4.75
C HIS A 422 17.91 11.78 3.53
N ASN A 423 16.97 11.03 2.96
CA ASN A 423 16.14 11.44 1.83
C ASN A 423 14.66 11.64 2.23
N SER A 424 14.32 11.54 3.52
CA SER A 424 13.00 11.89 4.01
C SER A 424 12.71 13.38 3.78
N PRO A 425 11.48 13.74 3.39
CA PRO A 425 11.09 15.14 3.21
C PRO A 425 10.83 15.83 4.55
N VAL A 426 10.89 17.17 4.55
CA VAL A 426 10.20 17.98 5.57
C VAL A 426 8.71 18.02 5.22
N THR A 427 7.82 17.96 6.20
CA THR A 427 6.35 18.06 6.00
C THR A 427 5.69 19.15 6.84
N ASP A 428 6.27 19.50 7.99
CA ASP A 428 5.87 20.67 8.76
C ASP A 428 6.57 21.94 8.26
N VAL A 429 5.78 22.81 7.61
CA VAL A 429 6.24 24.11 7.11
C VAL A 429 6.51 25.16 8.21
N LEU A 430 6.14 24.86 9.45
CA LEU A 430 6.42 25.71 10.61
C LEU A 430 7.73 25.30 11.32
N SER A 431 8.26 24.09 11.05
CA SER A 431 9.56 23.67 11.58
C SER A 431 10.69 24.51 10.98
N LYS A 432 11.71 24.81 11.81
CA LYS A 432 12.98 25.43 11.39
C LYS A 432 13.71 24.61 10.31
N ASP A 433 13.40 23.32 10.17
CA ASP A 433 13.91 22.45 9.10
C ASP A 433 13.47 22.91 7.71
N ILE A 434 12.36 23.65 7.58
CA ILE A 434 11.92 24.19 6.28
C ILE A 434 12.93 25.18 5.67
N VAL A 435 13.91 25.67 6.44
CA VAL A 435 14.96 26.57 5.94
C VAL A 435 15.96 25.82 5.05
N CYS A 436 16.60 24.78 5.58
CA CYS A 436 17.71 24.07 4.92
C CYS A 436 17.68 22.54 5.10
N ASN A 437 16.51 21.97 5.37
CA ASN A 437 16.27 20.57 5.75
C ASN A 437 16.84 20.19 7.13
N ALA A 438 16.36 19.07 7.70
CA ALA A 438 16.67 18.67 9.07
C ALA A 438 18.17 18.45 9.26
N GLY A 439 18.73 19.02 10.32
CA GLY A 439 20.18 19.02 10.60
C GLY A 439 21.04 19.86 9.63
N GLY A 440 20.49 20.33 8.49
CA GLY A 440 21.22 21.09 7.49
C GLY A 440 21.80 22.41 8.01
N LEU A 441 21.15 23.06 8.96
CA LEU A 441 21.71 24.27 9.59
C LEU A 441 22.95 23.97 10.47
N ALA A 442 23.08 22.75 11.00
CA ALA A 442 24.20 22.37 11.87
C ALA A 442 25.48 21.99 11.11
N SER A 443 25.38 21.63 9.82
CA SER A 443 26.53 21.22 8.99
C SER A 443 27.23 22.38 8.27
N GLY A 444 26.78 23.63 8.46
CA GLY A 444 27.34 24.82 7.79
C GLY A 444 28.84 25.06 8.03
N SER A 445 29.34 24.74 9.23
CA SER A 445 30.76 24.84 9.60
C SER A 445 31.66 23.79 8.95
N ALA A 446 31.09 22.67 8.50
CA ALA A 446 31.78 21.62 7.74
C ALA A 446 31.62 21.76 6.22
N THR A 447 30.79 22.71 5.76
CA THR A 447 30.47 22.92 4.34
C THR A 447 31.37 24.02 3.76
N GLN A 448 31.95 23.80 2.59
CA GLN A 448 32.82 24.80 1.94
C GLN A 448 32.02 25.87 1.20
N ILE A 449 32.60 27.04 0.95
CA ILE A 449 31.93 28.15 0.24
C ILE A 449 32.33 28.15 -1.24
N ALA A 450 31.37 27.97 -2.15
CA ALA A 450 31.62 28.09 -3.59
C ALA A 450 31.69 29.57 -4.02
N THR A 451 32.57 29.92 -4.96
CA THR A 451 32.56 31.26 -5.57
C THR A 451 31.74 31.24 -6.85
N VAL A 452 30.77 32.16 -6.96
CA VAL A 452 29.89 32.30 -8.13
C VAL A 452 29.87 33.77 -8.60
N ALA A 453 29.57 34.01 -9.88
CA ALA A 453 29.42 35.36 -10.43
C ALA A 453 27.94 35.76 -10.49
N ALA A 454 27.63 37.02 -10.23
CA ALA A 454 26.33 37.60 -10.57
C ALA A 454 26.19 37.71 -12.10
N GLY A 455 25.00 37.44 -12.62
CA GLY A 455 24.68 37.53 -14.05
C GLY A 455 25.08 36.30 -14.88
N SER A 456 25.44 35.20 -14.21
CA SER A 456 26.03 34.00 -14.81
C SER A 456 25.05 33.23 -15.72
N THR A 457 25.21 33.34 -17.05
CA THR A 457 24.18 32.95 -18.03
C THR A 457 23.96 31.44 -18.18
N VAL A 458 22.69 31.02 -18.26
CA VAL A 458 22.29 29.65 -18.62
C VAL A 458 22.09 29.55 -20.14
N CYS A 459 22.92 28.76 -20.83
CA CYS A 459 22.66 28.34 -22.20
C CYS A 459 21.61 27.22 -22.21
N SER A 460 20.42 27.48 -22.74
CA SER A 460 19.50 26.41 -23.13
C SER A 460 19.93 25.86 -24.50
N PRO A 461 19.94 24.53 -24.72
CA PRO A 461 20.15 24.01 -26.07
C PRO A 461 19.00 24.45 -27.00
N PRO A 462 19.27 24.71 -28.29
CA PRO A 462 20.57 24.66 -28.95
C PRO A 462 21.30 26.02 -28.92
N CYS A 463 22.43 26.11 -28.22
CA CYS A 463 23.40 27.20 -28.41
C CYS A 463 24.23 26.95 -29.69
N ALA A 464 23.53 26.89 -30.83
CA ALA A 464 24.12 26.72 -32.15
C ALA A 464 24.74 28.05 -32.60
N VAL A 465 26.03 28.03 -32.91
CA VAL A 465 26.70 29.14 -33.60
C VAL A 465 26.02 29.36 -34.95
N SER A 466 25.67 30.62 -35.25
CA SER A 466 25.12 30.97 -36.56
C SER A 466 26.11 30.59 -37.66
N LEU A 467 25.61 29.89 -38.70
CA LEU A 467 26.42 29.47 -39.86
C LEU A 467 27.11 30.66 -40.55
N SER A 468 26.54 31.88 -40.45
CA SER A 468 27.17 33.12 -40.94
C SER A 468 28.55 33.40 -40.32
N SER A 469 28.76 33.07 -39.04
CA SER A 469 30.03 33.33 -38.33
C SER A 469 31.14 32.35 -38.71
N LEU A 470 30.78 31.12 -39.08
CA LEU A 470 31.70 30.11 -39.60
C LEU A 470 32.12 30.40 -41.05
N LEU A 471 31.17 30.89 -41.88
CA LEU A 471 31.46 31.21 -43.28
C LEU A 471 32.44 32.40 -43.41
N LEU A 472 32.30 33.41 -42.55
CA LEU A 472 33.13 34.62 -42.60
C LEU A 472 34.58 34.38 -42.18
N SER A 473 34.83 33.43 -41.29
CA SER A 473 36.18 33.07 -40.82
C SER A 473 36.93 32.19 -41.84
N PHE A 474 36.23 31.31 -42.55
CA PHE A 474 36.79 30.51 -43.65
C PHE A 474 37.32 31.38 -44.81
N LEU A 475 36.68 32.51 -45.09
CA LEU A 475 37.05 33.40 -46.22
C LEU A 475 38.25 34.31 -45.96
N HIS A 476 38.64 34.53 -44.69
CA HIS A 476 39.68 35.51 -44.33
C HIS A 476 40.94 34.89 -43.72
N ASN A 477 40.97 33.57 -43.47
CA ASN A 477 42.08 32.84 -42.84
C ASN A 477 42.55 33.44 -41.50
N THR A 478 41.69 34.21 -40.82
CA THR A 478 41.96 34.82 -39.53
C THR A 478 41.51 33.89 -38.41
N ARG A 479 42.40 33.63 -37.45
CA ARG A 479 42.02 32.94 -36.20
C ARG A 479 41.15 33.88 -35.37
N VAL A 480 39.84 33.82 -35.58
CA VAL A 480 38.88 34.43 -34.65
C VAL A 480 39.03 33.73 -33.31
N ALA A 481 39.65 34.41 -32.35
CA ALA A 481 39.59 34.02 -30.96
C ALA A 481 38.12 34.12 -30.52
N LEU A 482 37.42 32.98 -30.49
CA LEU A 482 36.09 32.91 -29.92
C LEU A 482 36.16 33.48 -28.49
N PRO A 483 35.32 34.47 -28.13
CA PRO A 483 35.27 34.95 -26.76
C PRO A 483 34.96 33.75 -25.87
N SER A 484 35.84 33.51 -24.88
CA SER A 484 35.68 32.39 -23.96
C SER A 484 34.57 32.73 -22.96
N HIS A 485 33.33 32.63 -23.44
CA HIS A 485 32.12 32.60 -22.64
C HIS A 485 32.12 31.30 -21.83
N THR A 486 32.98 31.28 -20.81
CA THR A 486 33.07 30.22 -19.81
C THR A 486 31.66 30.08 -19.24
N LEU A 487 31.05 28.91 -19.47
CA LEU A 487 29.64 28.67 -19.18
C LEU A 487 29.43 28.67 -17.66
N ALA A 488 29.26 29.87 -17.10
CA ALA A 488 29.04 30.14 -15.69
C ALA A 488 27.60 29.74 -15.30
N GLN A 489 27.33 28.45 -15.43
CA GLN A 489 26.07 27.84 -15.04
C GLN A 489 26.16 27.52 -13.54
N VAL A 490 25.18 28.02 -12.77
CA VAL A 490 25.00 27.64 -11.37
C VAL A 490 23.79 26.71 -11.29
N GLY A 491 23.86 25.70 -10.44
CA GLY A 491 22.80 24.70 -10.35
C GLY A 491 22.94 23.78 -9.16
N PHE A 492 22.01 22.85 -9.03
CA PHE A 492 22.14 21.69 -8.13
C PHE A 492 22.01 20.40 -8.94
N ALA A 493 22.80 19.40 -8.56
CA ALA A 493 22.63 18.02 -8.97
C ALA A 493 22.17 17.18 -7.76
N MET A 494 21.35 16.17 -8.03
CA MET A 494 20.82 15.25 -7.03
C MET A 494 21.59 13.93 -7.05
N ASP A 495 21.37 13.10 -6.03
CA ASP A 495 21.84 11.71 -6.00
C ASP A 495 21.11 10.80 -7.00
N GLN A 496 19.85 11.11 -7.32
CA GLN A 496 19.08 10.48 -8.40
C GLN A 496 18.03 11.45 -8.98
N ALA A 497 17.34 11.02 -10.04
CA ALA A 497 16.32 11.84 -10.69
C ALA A 497 15.05 12.02 -9.84
N ILE A 498 14.35 13.15 -9.99
CA ILE A 498 13.07 13.40 -9.33
C ILE A 498 12.03 12.37 -9.79
N TYR A 499 11.47 11.64 -8.82
CA TYR A 499 10.35 10.72 -9.06
C TYR A 499 8.97 11.34 -8.77
N HIS A 500 8.91 12.36 -7.91
CA HIS A 500 7.64 12.93 -7.45
C HIS A 500 7.24 14.21 -8.20
N ASP A 501 6.03 14.22 -8.75
CA ASP A 501 5.43 15.43 -9.33
C ASP A 501 5.33 16.57 -8.30
N GLY A 502 5.77 17.75 -8.73
CA GLY A 502 5.84 18.95 -7.90
C GLY A 502 6.72 20.06 -8.50
N PRO A 503 6.56 21.32 -8.08
CA PRO A 503 7.41 22.41 -8.54
C PRO A 503 8.82 22.30 -7.98
N VAL A 504 9.76 23.02 -8.61
CA VAL A 504 11.06 23.34 -8.02
C VAL A 504 11.19 24.86 -7.88
N THR A 505 11.72 25.33 -6.75
CA THR A 505 12.02 26.75 -6.51
C THR A 505 13.43 26.92 -5.98
N VAL A 506 14.06 28.06 -6.30
CA VAL A 506 15.40 28.42 -5.85
C VAL A 506 15.37 29.80 -5.23
N TRP A 507 16.00 29.92 -4.07
CA TRP A 507 15.98 31.10 -3.21
C TRP A 507 17.38 31.52 -2.79
N LEU A 508 17.58 32.81 -2.57
CA LEU A 508 18.85 33.39 -2.14
C LEU A 508 18.63 34.24 -0.88
N SER A 509 19.49 34.10 0.13
CA SER A 509 19.45 34.91 1.36
C SER A 509 20.84 35.34 1.82
N PRO A 510 21.09 36.65 2.02
CA PRO A 510 22.40 37.15 2.44
C PRO A 510 22.69 36.81 3.90
N ALA A 511 23.91 36.35 4.17
CA ALA A 511 24.42 36.25 5.54
C ALA A 511 24.70 37.64 6.16
N GLY A 512 24.83 38.67 5.32
CA GLY A 512 25.02 40.07 5.74
C GLY A 512 26.40 40.27 6.36
N SER A 513 26.44 40.71 7.61
CA SER A 513 27.66 40.76 8.44
C SER A 513 27.99 39.43 9.13
N SER A 514 27.13 38.42 9.05
CA SER A 514 27.41 37.07 9.56
C SER A 514 28.23 36.26 8.57
N ASN A 515 29.07 35.35 9.06
CA ASN A 515 29.73 34.34 8.23
C ASN A 515 28.70 33.30 7.74
N VAL A 516 28.69 32.97 6.45
CA VAL A 516 27.69 32.02 5.91
C VAL A 516 27.76 30.63 6.53
N THR A 517 28.93 30.20 7.03
CA THR A 517 29.09 28.89 7.71
C THR A 517 28.30 28.79 9.02
N THR A 518 28.05 29.91 9.69
CA THR A 518 27.27 29.97 10.95
C THR A 518 25.87 30.57 10.77
N TYR A 519 25.56 31.09 9.59
CA TYR A 519 24.26 31.70 9.30
C TYR A 519 23.11 30.68 9.28
N ASP A 520 22.02 31.00 9.96
CA ASP A 520 20.87 30.11 10.19
C ASP A 520 19.70 30.31 9.20
N GLY A 521 19.84 31.24 8.25
CA GLY A 521 18.80 31.61 7.30
C GLY A 521 17.66 32.47 7.88
N SER A 522 17.84 33.11 9.04
CA SER A 522 16.82 33.98 9.68
C SER A 522 16.48 35.26 8.91
N GLY A 523 17.29 35.67 7.94
CA GLY A 523 17.14 36.89 7.16
C GLY A 523 16.10 36.80 6.04
N PRO A 524 16.05 37.81 5.15
CA PRO A 524 15.14 37.81 4.01
C PRO A 524 15.58 36.80 2.94
N TRP A 525 14.62 36.11 2.34
CA TRP A 525 14.82 35.19 1.22
C TRP A 525 14.15 35.74 -0.05
N ALA A 526 14.93 35.88 -1.11
CA ALA A 526 14.45 36.25 -2.44
C ALA A 526 14.31 34.99 -3.30
N LYS A 527 13.15 34.73 -3.90
CA LYS A 527 13.02 33.66 -4.91
C LYS A 527 13.72 34.14 -6.19
N ILE A 528 14.74 33.44 -6.67
CA ILE A 528 15.50 33.85 -7.87
C ILE A 528 15.13 33.04 -9.13
N TRP A 529 14.51 31.86 -8.96
CA TRP A 529 14.09 31.00 -10.07
C TRP A 529 12.99 30.03 -9.62
N GLU A 530 12.11 29.62 -10.53
CA GLU A 530 11.11 28.58 -10.29
C GLU A 530 10.72 27.83 -11.57
N LEU A 531 10.25 26.59 -11.38
CA LEU A 531 9.70 25.72 -12.39
C LEU A 531 8.39 25.11 -11.85
N GLY A 532 7.26 25.63 -12.32
CA GLY A 532 5.92 25.19 -11.93
C GLY A 532 5.36 24.08 -12.81
N ALA A 533 4.05 23.85 -12.65
CA ALA A 533 3.31 22.91 -13.49
C ALA A 533 2.95 23.49 -14.86
N GLN A 534 2.77 22.61 -15.84
CA GLN A 534 2.04 22.86 -17.07
C GLN A 534 0.64 22.26 -16.92
N THR A 535 -0.41 23.07 -17.05
CA THR A 535 -1.81 22.63 -16.98
C THR A 535 -2.51 22.81 -18.32
N GLY A 536 -3.35 21.85 -18.69
CA GLY A 536 -4.12 21.88 -19.95
C GLY A 536 -4.64 20.51 -20.37
N ASN A 537 -5.66 20.47 -21.23
CA ASN A 537 -6.22 19.23 -21.80
C ASN A 537 -6.63 18.17 -20.75
N GLY A 538 -7.09 18.60 -19.57
CA GLY A 538 -7.44 17.71 -18.46
C GLY A 538 -6.24 17.05 -17.76
N GLN A 539 -5.04 17.61 -17.91
CA GLN A 539 -3.80 17.13 -17.29
C GLN A 539 -3.07 18.27 -16.56
N ILE A 540 -2.35 17.90 -15.50
CA ILE A 540 -1.29 18.68 -14.87
C ILE A 540 0.01 17.88 -15.01
N LYS A 541 1.13 18.55 -15.34
CA LYS A 541 2.46 17.94 -15.50
C LYS A 541 3.53 18.82 -14.89
N PHE A 542 4.52 18.23 -14.24
CA PHE A 542 5.64 18.96 -13.66
C PHE A 542 6.91 18.67 -14.46
N PRO A 543 7.50 19.65 -15.19
CA PRO A 543 8.70 19.42 -15.99
C PRO A 543 9.96 19.09 -15.17
N ALA A 544 9.88 19.22 -13.84
CA ALA A 544 10.90 18.76 -12.91
C ALA A 544 11.00 17.22 -12.81
N SER A 545 9.92 16.50 -13.11
CA SER A 545 9.87 15.04 -13.01
C SER A 545 10.85 14.39 -14.01
N ASN A 546 11.59 13.39 -13.54
CA ASN A 546 12.72 12.72 -14.19
C ASN A 546 13.97 13.59 -14.46
N GLN A 547 14.05 14.82 -13.95
CA GLN A 547 15.30 15.60 -14.01
C GLN A 547 16.28 15.17 -12.89
N ALA A 548 17.58 15.11 -13.20
CA ALA A 548 18.65 14.81 -12.23
C ALA A 548 19.45 16.05 -11.77
N ALA A 549 19.27 17.19 -12.44
CA ALA A 549 19.91 18.45 -12.08
C ALA A 549 19.08 19.65 -12.55
N PHE A 550 19.22 20.79 -11.87
CA PHE A 550 18.59 22.07 -12.22
C PHE A 550 19.64 23.16 -12.33
N ASN A 551 19.55 23.95 -13.39
CA ASN A 551 20.47 25.04 -13.69
C ASN A 551 19.71 26.35 -13.83
N PHE A 552 20.24 27.40 -13.21
CA PHE A 552 19.64 28.73 -13.11
C PHE A 552 20.75 29.81 -13.10
N GLN A 553 20.33 31.06 -13.22
CA GLN A 553 21.22 32.22 -13.20
C GLN A 553 21.17 32.87 -11.82
N ILE A 554 22.33 33.20 -11.24
CA ILE A 554 22.38 34.18 -10.15
C ILE A 554 22.11 35.56 -10.79
N PRO A 555 21.07 36.32 -10.36
CA PRO A 555 20.70 37.57 -11.04
C PRO A 555 21.88 38.56 -11.12
N SER A 556 22.02 39.29 -12.23
CA SER A 556 23.15 40.22 -12.48
C SER A 556 23.25 41.36 -11.47
N CYS A 557 22.12 41.75 -10.89
CA CYS A 557 22.04 42.74 -9.83
C CYS A 557 22.59 42.28 -8.47
N THR A 558 22.79 40.97 -8.24
CA THR A 558 23.01 40.41 -6.91
C THR A 558 24.24 41.05 -6.26
N PRO A 559 24.11 41.71 -5.10
CA PRO A 559 25.27 42.31 -4.43
C PRO A 559 26.37 41.28 -4.16
N PRO A 560 27.66 41.66 -4.25
CA PRO A 560 28.75 40.81 -3.80
C PRO A 560 28.66 40.53 -2.29
N GLY A 561 28.90 39.29 -1.87
CA GLY A 561 28.75 38.89 -0.47
C GLY A 561 28.56 37.38 -0.31
N GLU A 562 28.34 36.92 0.92
CA GLU A 562 28.05 35.51 1.21
C GLU A 562 26.56 35.26 1.39
N TYR A 563 26.08 34.16 0.82
CA TYR A 563 24.66 33.83 0.73
C TYR A 563 24.42 32.34 0.98
N LEU A 564 23.28 32.04 1.60
CA LEU A 564 22.67 30.73 1.44
C LEU A 564 21.85 30.71 0.15
N LEU A 565 22.13 29.73 -0.69
CA LEU A 565 21.41 29.42 -1.92
C LEU A 565 20.60 28.15 -1.66
N ARG A 566 19.28 28.29 -1.51
CA ARG A 566 18.35 27.20 -1.15
C ARG A 566 17.65 26.70 -2.40
N ILE A 567 17.66 25.39 -2.62
CA ILE A 567 16.77 24.72 -3.57
C ILE A 567 15.71 23.91 -2.82
N GLU A 568 14.52 23.84 -3.40
CA GLU A 568 13.37 23.15 -2.86
C GLU A 568 12.56 22.51 -3.99
N GLN A 569 12.25 21.22 -3.86
CA GLN A 569 11.18 20.56 -4.60
C GLN A 569 10.04 20.21 -3.64
N ILE A 570 8.79 20.33 -4.09
CA ILE A 570 7.61 20.07 -3.26
C ILE A 570 6.80 18.92 -3.85
N GLY A 571 7.00 17.68 -3.40
CA GLY A 571 6.28 16.51 -3.86
C GLY A 571 4.80 16.57 -3.47
N LEU A 572 3.91 16.64 -4.46
CA LEU A 572 2.47 16.87 -4.28
C LEU A 572 1.61 15.59 -4.31
N HIS A 573 2.23 14.41 -4.45
CA HIS A 573 1.52 13.15 -4.61
C HIS A 573 0.60 12.79 -3.42
N SER A 574 0.87 13.31 -2.21
CA SER A 574 0.01 13.18 -1.02
C SER A 574 -0.60 14.51 -0.54
N ALA A 575 -0.48 15.60 -1.32
CA ALA A 575 -0.83 16.97 -0.91
C ALA A 575 -2.34 17.25 -0.77
N SER A 576 -3.22 16.26 -0.99
CA SER A 576 -4.67 16.40 -0.81
C SER A 576 -5.10 16.59 0.65
N ALA A 577 -4.22 16.28 1.61
CA ALA A 577 -4.39 16.53 3.03
C ALA A 577 -3.32 17.49 3.56
N LYS A 578 -3.66 18.29 4.58
CA LYS A 578 -2.72 19.23 5.20
C LYS A 578 -1.56 18.47 5.86
N GLY A 579 -0.33 18.87 5.56
CA GLY A 579 0.90 18.17 5.96
C GLY A 579 1.29 16.99 5.06
N GLY A 580 0.53 16.71 3.99
CA GLY A 580 0.83 15.66 3.03
C GLY A 580 1.77 16.06 1.88
N ALA A 581 2.06 17.36 1.72
CA ALA A 581 3.08 17.85 0.79
C ALA A 581 4.50 17.58 1.35
N GLN A 582 5.40 17.14 0.49
CA GLN A 582 6.73 16.64 0.87
C GLN A 582 7.83 17.56 0.34
N PHE A 583 8.50 18.28 1.22
CA PHE A 583 9.49 19.30 0.87
C PHE A 583 10.92 18.73 0.90
N TYR A 584 11.51 18.59 -0.28
CA TYR A 584 12.89 18.15 -0.49
C TYR A 584 13.78 19.38 -0.62
N ILE A 585 14.47 19.74 0.46
CA ILE A 585 15.20 21.02 0.58
C ILE A 585 16.70 20.75 0.73
N SER A 586 17.53 21.65 0.22
CA SER A 586 18.95 21.77 0.61
C SER A 586 19.47 23.20 0.41
N CYS A 587 20.51 23.57 1.16
CA CYS A 587 21.15 24.88 1.08
C CYS A 587 22.63 24.76 0.73
N ALA A 588 23.04 25.42 -0.35
CA ALA A 588 24.45 25.64 -0.66
C ALA A 588 24.98 26.94 -0.03
N GLN A 589 26.28 26.97 0.25
CA GLN A 589 26.99 28.15 0.74
C GLN A 589 27.76 28.77 -0.42
N VAL A 590 27.40 29.99 -0.83
CA VAL A 590 27.99 30.65 -2.00
C VAL A 590 28.49 32.05 -1.66
N ARG A 591 29.60 32.46 -2.26
CA ARG A 591 30.09 33.83 -2.29
C ARG A 591 29.87 34.40 -3.68
N VAL A 592 28.97 35.37 -3.79
CA VAL A 592 28.66 36.07 -5.03
C VAL A 592 29.72 37.14 -5.30
N THR A 593 30.15 37.24 -6.54
CA THR A 593 31.15 38.19 -7.03
C THR A 593 30.66 38.91 -8.29
N GLY A 594 31.24 40.07 -8.60
CA GLY A 594 30.85 40.92 -9.74
C GLY A 594 30.59 42.37 -9.30
N SER A 595 29.92 43.14 -10.15
CA SER A 595 29.58 44.55 -9.93
C SER A 595 28.09 44.77 -9.59
N GLY A 596 27.46 43.80 -8.93
CA GLY A 596 26.07 43.90 -8.50
C GLY A 596 25.87 44.88 -7.32
N GLY A 597 24.62 45.18 -7.00
CA GLY A 597 24.25 46.18 -5.99
C GLY A 597 22.75 46.48 -5.88
N GLY A 598 21.88 45.67 -6.50
CA GLY A 598 20.43 45.83 -6.42
C GLY A 598 19.84 45.27 -5.13
N GLN A 599 18.57 45.62 -4.86
CA GLN A 599 17.78 45.04 -3.77
C GLN A 599 16.68 44.14 -4.35
N PHE A 600 16.57 42.92 -3.85
CA PHE A 600 15.51 42.00 -4.28
C PHE A 600 14.15 42.38 -3.70
N SER A 601 13.10 42.30 -4.51
CA SER A 601 11.72 42.43 -4.05
C SER A 601 10.74 41.58 -4.89
N PRO A 602 9.77 40.87 -4.27
CA PRO A 602 9.56 40.73 -2.83
C PRO A 602 10.57 39.80 -2.15
N THR A 603 10.57 39.79 -0.82
CA THR A 603 11.33 38.81 0.00
C THR A 603 10.45 38.22 1.10
N VAL A 604 10.67 36.96 1.44
CA VAL A 604 9.97 36.22 2.51
C VAL A 604 10.93 35.83 3.64
N ARG A 605 10.46 35.06 4.64
CA ARG A 605 11.30 34.40 5.65
C ARG A 605 10.91 32.93 5.80
N PHE A 606 11.85 32.10 6.20
CA PHE A 606 11.60 30.69 6.53
C PHE A 606 11.98 30.42 8.00
N PRO A 607 11.10 29.79 8.81
CA PRO A 607 9.66 29.55 8.55
C PRO A 607 8.86 30.84 8.34
N GLY A 608 7.62 30.71 7.86
CA GLY A 608 6.65 31.82 7.73
C GLY A 608 6.23 32.18 6.31
N ALA A 609 7.00 31.82 5.28
CA ALA A 609 6.62 31.98 3.87
C ALA A 609 5.44 31.07 3.45
N TYR A 610 5.26 29.96 4.18
CA TYR A 610 4.23 28.93 3.93
C TYR A 610 3.42 28.70 5.23
N THR A 611 2.12 28.42 5.07
CA THR A 611 1.18 28.11 6.16
C THR A 611 0.63 26.68 6.10
N GLY A 612 0.91 25.96 5.01
CA GLY A 612 0.40 24.61 4.73
C GLY A 612 -1.06 24.63 4.28
N ASN A 613 -1.56 25.78 3.86
CA ASN A 613 -2.91 25.98 3.31
C ASN A 613 -2.87 26.57 1.88
N GLU A 614 -1.69 26.87 1.35
CA GLU A 614 -1.52 27.49 0.04
C GLU A 614 -2.10 26.56 -1.05
N PRO A 615 -2.77 27.07 -2.10
CA PRO A 615 -3.31 26.24 -3.18
C PRO A 615 -2.24 25.52 -4.00
N GLY A 616 -0.95 25.79 -3.78
CA GLY A 616 0.18 25.02 -4.31
C GLY A 616 0.74 23.93 -3.38
N ILE A 617 0.28 23.88 -2.12
CA ILE A 617 0.78 22.98 -1.05
C ILE A 617 -0.35 22.09 -0.50
N LEU A 618 -1.57 22.61 -0.38
CA LEU A 618 -2.77 21.85 -0.05
C LEU A 618 -3.61 21.70 -1.32
N ILE A 619 -3.34 20.64 -2.09
CA ILE A 619 -3.83 20.44 -3.44
C ILE A 619 -3.96 18.95 -3.79
N ASN A 620 -5.10 18.55 -4.33
CA ASN A 620 -5.24 17.26 -4.99
C ASN A 620 -4.88 17.42 -6.48
N ILE A 621 -3.71 16.96 -6.88
CA ILE A 621 -3.25 17.03 -8.29
C ILE A 621 -3.98 16.02 -9.21
N TYR A 622 -4.71 15.05 -8.65
CA TYR A 622 -5.33 13.95 -9.40
C TYR A 622 -6.81 14.15 -9.71
N TYR A 623 -7.63 14.61 -8.75
CA TYR A 623 -9.07 14.78 -8.97
C TYR A 623 -9.74 15.82 -8.04
N PRO A 624 -10.51 16.79 -8.58
CA PRO A 624 -10.54 17.17 -10.00
C PRO A 624 -9.15 17.66 -10.44
N VAL A 625 -8.72 17.33 -11.66
CA VAL A 625 -7.38 17.72 -12.14
C VAL A 625 -7.28 19.25 -12.17
N PRO A 626 -6.28 19.86 -11.53
CA PRO A 626 -6.14 21.32 -11.49
C PRO A 626 -5.94 21.91 -12.89
N THR A 627 -6.77 22.89 -13.25
CA THR A 627 -6.65 23.65 -14.50
C THR A 627 -5.60 24.77 -14.42
N THR A 628 -5.20 25.14 -13.22
CA THR A 628 -4.11 26.08 -12.91
C THR A 628 -3.28 25.54 -11.74
N TYR A 629 -2.04 26.00 -11.62
CA TYR A 629 -1.18 25.72 -10.47
C TYR A 629 -0.46 27.00 -10.02
N THR A 630 -0.58 27.32 -8.73
CA THR A 630 0.08 28.49 -8.12
C THR A 630 1.28 28.02 -7.30
N ILE A 631 2.49 28.33 -7.76
CA ILE A 631 3.72 28.00 -7.03
C ILE A 631 3.73 28.79 -5.70
N PRO A 632 3.99 28.14 -4.55
CA PRO A 632 3.94 28.81 -3.26
C PRO A 632 5.07 29.83 -3.05
N GLY A 633 4.90 30.71 -2.05
CA GLY A 633 5.91 31.69 -1.64
C GLY A 633 5.94 33.00 -2.43
N GLY A 634 4.98 33.23 -3.33
CA GLY A 634 4.90 34.45 -4.14
C GLY A 634 5.75 34.39 -5.42
N PRO A 635 5.85 35.50 -6.18
CA PRO A 635 6.54 35.54 -7.46
C PRO A 635 8.07 35.46 -7.31
N VAL A 636 8.77 35.15 -8.40
CA VAL A 636 10.22 35.41 -8.52
C VAL A 636 10.51 36.88 -8.20
N ALA A 637 11.45 37.10 -7.30
CA ALA A 637 11.91 38.41 -6.87
C ALA A 637 12.66 39.11 -8.01
N ARG A 638 12.35 40.38 -8.20
CA ARG A 638 13.03 41.24 -9.17
C ARG A 638 14.19 41.99 -8.51
N CYS A 639 15.18 42.27 -9.34
CA CYS A 639 15.82 43.56 -9.40
C CYS A 639 15.33 44.30 -10.65
#